data_AF-A0A5J4QCD0-F1
#
_entry.id   AF-A0A5J4QCD0-F1
#
_cell.length_a   1.000
_cell.length_b   1.000
_cell.length_c   1.000
_cell.angle_alpha   90.00
_cell.angle_beta   90.00
_cell.angle_gamma   90.00
#
_symmetry.space_group_name_H-M   'P 1'
#
loop_
_entity.id
_entity.type
_entity.pdbx_description
1 polymer ?
#
loop_
_entity_poly.entity_id
_entity_poly.type
_entity_poly.pdbx_seq_one_letter_code
_entity_poly.pdbx_strand_id
1 'polypeptide(L)' 'HEYYFKKVAEGKNKMSVLNAVRAKPVYRMFAVIRNNKFYEKEYQNVLA' A
#
# COMPACT_ATOMS: atom_id res chain seq x y z
N HIS A 1 -2.96 -6.79 7.72
CA HIS A 1 -3.00 -6.40 9.15
C HIS A 1 -1.61 -6.31 9.76
N GLU A 2 -0.70 -7.22 9.44
CA GLU A 2 0.68 -7.26 9.94
C GLU A 2 1.47 -5.94 9.80
N TYR A 3 1.34 -5.23 8.67
CA TYR A 3 2.00 -3.92 8.47
C TYR A 3 1.63 -2.89 9.54
N TYR A 4 0.36 -2.84 9.95
CA TYR A 4 -0.09 -1.87 10.95
C TYR A 4 0.56 -2.14 12.31
N PHE A 5 0.48 -3.39 12.78
CA PHE A 5 1.07 -3.79 14.06
C PHE A 5 2.58 -3.59 14.08
N LYS A 6 3.28 -3.95 12.99
CA LYS A 6 4.71 -3.70 12.86
C LYS A 6 5.04 -2.21 13.00
N LYS A 7 4.34 -1.34 12.27
CA LYS A 7 4.60 0.11 12.32
C LYS A 7 4.25 0.75 13.66
N VAL A 8 3.22 0.26 14.35
CA VAL A 8 2.90 0.71 15.71
C VAL A 8 3.95 0.23 16.72
N ALA A 9 4.46 -1.00 16.58
CA ALA A 9 5.54 -1.53 17.41
C ALA A 9 6.87 -0.78 17.20
N GLU A 10 7.13 -0.31 15.98
CA GLU A 10 8.23 0.63 15.67
C GLU A 10 8.06 2.03 16.31
N GLY A 11 6.98 2.27 17.06
CA GLY A 11 6.72 3.55 17.74
C GLY A 11 5.99 4.59 16.91
N LYS A 12 5.50 4.26 15.71
CA LYS A 12 4.75 5.23 14.89
C LYS A 12 3.37 5.51 15.46
N ASN A 13 2.94 6.76 15.33
CA ASN A 13 1.60 7.16 15.74
C ASN A 13 0.53 6.36 14.98
N LYS A 14 -0.42 5.77 15.72
CA LYS A 14 -1.51 4.93 15.17
C LYS A 14 -2.27 5.62 14.03
N MET A 15 -2.55 6.91 14.17
CA MET A 15 -3.30 7.69 13.17
C MET A 15 -2.49 7.87 11.87
N SER A 16 -1.19 8.12 11.98
CA SER A 16 -0.29 8.22 10.82
C SER A 16 -0.20 6.88 10.07
N VAL A 17 -0.12 5.76 10.79
CA VAL A 17 -0.09 4.42 10.18
C VAL A 17 -1.43 4.12 9.49
N LEU A 18 -2.56 4.45 10.11
CA LEU A 18 -3.88 4.31 9.48
C LEU A 18 -4.00 5.15 8.22
N ASN A 19 -3.53 6.40 8.25
CA ASN A 19 -3.52 7.28 7.07
C ASN A 19 -2.71 6.66 5.92
N ALA A 20 -1.51 6.14 6.24
CA ALA A 20 -0.67 5.47 5.25
C ALA A 20 -1.36 4.24 4.64
N VAL A 21 -2.10 3.46 5.44
CA VAL A 21 -2.88 2.31 4.93
C VAL A 21 -4.02 2.77 4.03
N ARG A 22 -4.76 3.82 4.40
CA ARG A 22 -5.86 4.39 3.61
C ARG A 22 -5.40 4.98 2.27
N ALA A 23 -4.19 5.52 2.20
CA ALA A 23 -3.66 6.09 0.97
C ALA A 23 -3.21 5.03 -0.06
N LYS A 24 -2.91 3.79 0.35
CA LYS A 24 -2.39 2.74 -0.54
C LYS A 24 -3.26 2.44 -1.77
N PRO A 25 -4.60 2.31 -1.67
CA PRO A 25 -5.46 2.08 -2.84
C PRO A 25 -5.41 3.25 -3.83
N VAL A 26 -5.41 4.49 -3.33
CA VAL A 26 -5.34 5.71 -4.14
C VAL A 26 -4.03 5.74 -4.93
N TYR A 27 -2.90 5.52 -4.27
CA TYR A 27 -1.60 5.42 -4.95
C TYR A 27 -1.58 4.33 -6.03
N ARG A 28 -2.22 3.18 -5.75
CA ARG A 28 -2.30 2.09 -6.73
C ARG A 28 -3.12 2.49 -7.95
N MET A 29 -4.26 3.16 -7.77
CA MET A 29 -5.08 3.68 -8.88
C MET A 29 -4.27 4.63 -9.75
N PHE A 30 -3.57 5.59 -9.15
CA PHE A 30 -2.72 6.51 -9.89
C PHE A 30 -1.59 5.81 -10.66
N ALA A 31 -0.96 4.80 -10.08
CA ALA A 31 0.09 4.03 -10.75
C ALA A 31 -0.44 3.27 -11.99
N VAL A 32 -1.62 2.65 -11.87
CA VAL A 32 -2.26 1.90 -12.97
C VAL A 32 -2.64 2.84 -14.12
N ILE A 33 -3.24 3.99 -13.81
CA ILE A 33 -3.61 5.02 -14.79
C ILE A 33 -2.36 5.58 -15.49
N ARG A 34 -1.34 5.95 -14.72
CA ARG A 34 -0.09 6.50 -15.25
C ARG A 34 0.60 5.53 -16.22
N ASN A 35 0.52 4.24 -15.94
CA ASN A 35 1.16 3.19 -16.75
C ASN A 35 0.27 2.69 -17.89
N ASN A 36 -0.94 3.25 -18.05
CA ASN A 36 -1.96 2.81 -19.01
C ASN A 36 -2.15 1.28 -18.99
N LYS A 37 -2.14 0.70 -17.80
CA LYS A 37 -2.26 -0.75 -17.59
C LYS A 37 -3.63 -1.07 -17.00
N PHE A 38 -4.13 -2.27 -17.24
CA PHE A 38 -5.27 -2.77 -16.47
C PHE A 38 -4.85 -3.18 -15.06
N TYR A 39 -5.77 -3.05 -14.11
CA TYR A 39 -5.54 -3.50 -12.74
C TYR A 39 -5.47 -5.03 -12.69
N GLU A 40 -4.41 -5.55 -12.10
CA GLU A 40 -4.23 -6.98 -11.82
C GLU A 40 -4.31 -7.20 -10.31
N LYS A 41 -5.21 -8.08 -9.87
CA LYS A 41 -5.40 -8.40 -8.44
C LYS A 41 -4.20 -9.16 -7.87
N GLU A 42 -3.70 -10.14 -8.62
CA GLU A 42 -2.56 -10.96 -8.27
C GLU A 42 -1.30 -10.38 -8.92
N TYR A 43 -0.67 -9.41 -8.25
CA TYR A 43 0.57 -8.84 -8.74
C TYR A 43 1.72 -9.83 -8.54
N GLN A 44 2.25 -10.38 -9.64
CA GLN A 44 3.44 -11.21 -9.63
C GLN A 44 4.68 -10.32 -9.61
N ASN A 45 5.39 -10.32 -8.47
CA ASN A 45 6.69 -9.68 -8.41
C ASN A 45 7.73 -10.62 -9.02
N VAL A 46 7.99 -10.45 -10.32
CA VAL A 46 8.91 -11.29 -11.10
C VAL A 46 10.37 -11.21 -10.63
N LEU A 47 10.69 -10.27 -9.73
CA LEU A 47 12.02 -10.00 -9.20
C LEU A 47 12.19 -10.40 -7.73
N ALA A 48 11.14 -10.90 -7.08
CA ALA A 48 11.15 -11.32 -5.66
C ALA A 48 11.50 -12.79 -5.48
#